data_AF-E8R754-F1
#
_entry.id   AF-E8R754-F1
#
_cell.length_a   1.000
_cell.length_b   1.000
_cell.length_c   1.000
_cell.angle_alpha   90.00
_cell.angle_beta   90.00
_cell.angle_gamma   90.00
#
_symmetry.space_group_name_H-M   'P 1'
#
loop_
_entity.id
_entity.type
_entity.pdbx_description
1 polymer ?
#
loop_
_entity_poly.entity_id
_entity_poly.type
_entity_poly.pdbx_seq_one_letter_code
_entity_poly.pdbx_strand_id
1 'polypeptide(L)'
;MLEFDGKLSSIASTEHLLRPLEDAVALGYEYLRACGVCGERKVCIYIHLKSLGDGFLAELTGVSVEVSPDTVVDEYVVKLLGYASTVRSRRGSVEFYAGPGTAVGVYYMTCRDKLVAVDVEPVEYEEVLLLGGD
;
A
#
# COMPACT_ATOMS: atom_id res chain seq x y z
N MET A 1 -12.16 -18.93 -3.23
CA MET A 1 -12.83 -17.64 -3.50
C MET A 1 -11.96 -16.53 -2.93
N LEU A 2 -11.79 -15.41 -3.62
CA LEU A 2 -11.01 -14.26 -3.13
C LEU A 2 -11.97 -13.14 -2.73
N GLU A 3 -11.86 -12.70 -1.48
CA GLU A 3 -12.62 -11.58 -0.92
C GLU A 3 -11.69 -10.39 -0.66
N PHE A 4 -12.27 -9.19 -0.66
CA PHE A 4 -11.55 -7.95 -0.37
C PHE A 4 -12.11 -7.33 0.89
N ASP A 5 -11.25 -6.87 1.79
CA ASP A 5 -11.73 -6.09 2.92
C ASP A 5 -12.35 -4.76 2.44
N GLY A 6 -13.17 -4.14 3.29
CA GLY A 6 -13.84 -2.88 2.95
C GLY A 6 -12.88 -1.69 2.77
N LYS A 7 -11.71 -1.70 3.41
CA LYS A 7 -10.74 -0.60 3.33
C LYS A 7 -10.01 -0.62 1.99
N LEU A 8 -9.51 -1.78 1.57
CA LEU A 8 -8.90 -2.04 0.29
C LEU A 8 -9.87 -1.70 -0.84
N SER A 9 -11.12 -2.16 -0.73
CA SER A 9 -12.18 -1.85 -1.69
C SER A 9 -12.49 -0.34 -1.80
N SER A 10 -12.18 0.44 -0.75
CA SER A 10 -12.40 1.90 -0.76
C SER A 10 -11.28 2.69 -1.43
N ILE A 11 -10.11 2.11 -1.67
CA ILE A 11 -8.95 2.83 -2.22
C ILE A 11 -8.36 2.19 -3.48
N ALA A 12 -8.77 0.97 -3.83
CA ALA A 12 -8.26 0.26 -4.99
C ALA A 12 -9.36 -0.29 -5.87
N SER A 13 -9.09 -0.41 -7.18
CA SER A 13 -9.96 -1.11 -8.11
C SER A 13 -9.88 -2.59 -7.85
N THR A 14 -10.92 -3.18 -7.27
CA THR A 14 -10.99 -4.65 -7.06
C THR A 14 -10.87 -5.40 -8.38
N GLU A 15 -11.45 -4.87 -9.46
CA GLU A 15 -11.33 -5.43 -10.82
C GLU A 15 -9.87 -5.49 -11.29
N HIS A 16 -9.10 -4.43 -11.07
CA HIS A 16 -7.70 -4.41 -11.51
C HIS A 16 -6.76 -5.21 -10.59
N LEU A 17 -7.15 -5.42 -9.33
CA LEU A 17 -6.39 -6.24 -8.38
C LEU A 17 -6.72 -7.73 -8.47
N LEU A 18 -7.91 -8.09 -8.96
CA LEU A 18 -8.41 -9.47 -8.90
C LEU A 18 -7.41 -10.47 -9.50
N ARG A 19 -7.05 -10.28 -10.78
CA ARG A 19 -6.16 -11.20 -11.48
C ARG A 19 -4.75 -11.26 -10.87
N PRO A 20 -4.06 -10.13 -10.60
CA PRO A 20 -2.78 -10.17 -9.91
C PRO A 20 -2.81 -10.89 -8.55
N LEU A 21 -3.89 -10.72 -7.78
CA LEU A 21 -4.03 -11.38 -6.49
C LEU A 21 -4.34 -12.87 -6.63
N GLU A 22 -5.14 -13.28 -7.61
CA GLU A 22 -5.37 -14.70 -7.92
C GLU A 22 -4.08 -15.40 -8.35
N ASP A 23 -3.28 -14.76 -9.19
CA ASP A 23 -1.96 -15.25 -9.60
C ASP A 23 -1.04 -15.38 -8.37
N ALA A 24 -1.07 -14.40 -7.47
CA ALA A 24 -0.27 -14.42 -6.25
C ALA A 24 -0.68 -15.55 -5.29
N VAL A 25 -1.99 -15.79 -5.13
CA VAL A 25 -2.50 -16.95 -4.37
C VAL A 25 -2.00 -18.25 -4.98
N ALA A 26 -2.06 -18.40 -6.31
CA ALA A 26 -1.60 -19.61 -6.98
C ALA A 26 -0.10 -19.86 -6.83
N LEU A 27 0.69 -18.79 -6.73
CA LEU A 27 2.15 -18.83 -6.50
C LEU A 27 2.53 -18.96 -5.01
N GLY A 28 1.56 -18.87 -4.09
CA GLY A 28 1.79 -18.99 -2.65
C GLY A 28 2.37 -17.73 -2.01
N TYR A 29 2.14 -16.55 -2.58
CA TYR A 29 2.54 -15.28 -1.96
C TYR A 29 1.56 -14.87 -0.86
N GLU A 30 2.08 -14.45 0.28
CA GLU A 30 1.29 -13.97 1.42
C GLU A 30 1.15 -12.45 1.45
N TYR A 31 2.17 -11.73 1.02
CA TYR A 31 2.19 -10.27 1.05
C TYR A 31 2.54 -9.68 -0.30
N LEU A 32 1.79 -8.67 -0.69
CA LEU A 32 1.97 -7.95 -1.95
C LEU A 32 1.97 -6.45 -1.70
N ARG A 33 2.60 -5.73 -2.61
CA ARG A 33 2.32 -4.31 -2.79
C ARG A 33 1.83 -4.05 -4.18
N ALA A 34 0.86 -3.15 -4.28
CA ALA A 34 0.38 -2.62 -5.53
C ALA A 34 0.73 -1.13 -5.57
N CYS A 35 1.55 -0.72 -6.54
CA CYS A 35 2.12 0.61 -6.61
C CYS A 35 1.71 1.34 -7.88
N GLY A 36 1.42 2.63 -7.76
CA GLY A 36 1.04 3.52 -8.87
C GLY A 36 1.43 4.96 -8.60
N VAL A 37 1.21 5.83 -9.58
CA VAL A 37 1.62 7.24 -9.50
C VAL A 37 0.40 8.15 -9.32
N CYS A 38 0.44 9.00 -8.31
CA CYS A 38 -0.55 10.02 -7.98
C CYS A 38 0.08 11.41 -8.04
N GLY A 39 -0.03 12.06 -9.20
CA GLY A 39 0.68 13.31 -9.48
C GLY A 39 2.17 13.05 -9.62
N GLU A 40 2.98 13.66 -8.76
CA GLU A 40 4.44 13.48 -8.72
C GLU A 40 4.88 12.42 -7.69
N ARG A 41 3.93 11.76 -7.02
CA ARG A 41 4.19 10.85 -5.90
C ARG A 41 3.91 9.42 -6.30
N LYS A 42 4.77 8.50 -5.89
CA LYS A 42 4.48 7.06 -6.00
C LYS A 42 3.77 6.63 -4.72
N VAL A 43 2.66 5.92 -4.87
CA VAL A 43 1.85 5.43 -3.77
C VAL A 43 1.74 3.92 -3.91
N CYS A 44 1.99 3.20 -2.82
CA CYS A 44 1.84 1.76 -2.76
C CYS A 44 0.84 1.39 -1.68
N ILE A 45 -0.08 0.49 -1.99
CA ILE A 45 -0.91 -0.20 -0.99
C ILE A 45 -0.29 -1.55 -0.68
N TYR A 46 -0.26 -1.92 0.59
CA TYR A 46 0.24 -3.22 1.05
C TYR A 46 -0.94 -4.12 1.37
N ILE A 47 -0.88 -5.35 0.86
CA ILE A 47 -1.98 -6.30 0.88
C ILE A 47 -1.46 -7.60 1.50
N HIS A 48 -2.20 -8.12 2.48
CA HIS A 48 -1.99 -9.45 3.04
C HIS A 48 -3.07 -10.39 2.50
N LEU A 49 -2.64 -11.51 1.93
CA LEU A 49 -3.51 -12.60 1.47
C LEU A 49 -3.67 -13.63 2.59
N LYS A 50 -4.71 -13.45 3.40
CA LYS A 50 -5.00 -14.33 4.52
C LYS A 50 -5.83 -15.53 4.08
N SER A 51 -5.30 -16.74 4.27
CA SER A 51 -6.08 -17.97 4.05
C SER A 51 -7.21 -18.11 5.08
N LEU A 52 -8.41 -18.43 4.59
CA LEU A 52 -9.60 -18.73 5.39
C LEU A 52 -9.96 -20.22 5.41
N GLY A 53 -9.13 -21.06 4.78
CA GLY A 53 -9.37 -22.50 4.62
C GLY A 53 -10.01 -22.85 3.26
N ASP A 54 -11.17 -22.29 2.94
CA ASP A 54 -11.88 -22.47 1.66
C ASP A 54 -11.73 -21.28 0.68
N GLY A 55 -11.00 -20.25 1.10
CA GLY A 55 -10.77 -19.05 0.32
C GLY A 55 -9.65 -18.18 0.90
N PHE A 56 -9.55 -16.97 0.37
CA PHE A 56 -8.56 -15.98 0.76
C PHE A 56 -9.25 -14.63 0.98
N LEU A 57 -8.77 -13.89 1.98
CA LEU A 57 -9.11 -12.50 2.21
C LEU A 57 -7.89 -11.63 1.86
N ALA A 58 -8.06 -10.68 0.95
CA ALA A 58 -7.12 -9.61 0.69
C ALA A 58 -7.38 -8.45 1.66
N GLU A 59 -6.46 -8.28 2.61
CA GLU A 59 -6.55 -7.28 3.69
C GLU A 59 -5.56 -6.14 3.47
N LEU A 60 -6.01 -4.89 3.61
CA LEU A 60 -5.15 -3.72 3.55
C LEU A 60 -4.31 -3.63 4.83
N THR A 61 -3.00 -3.80 4.71
CA THR A 61 -2.08 -3.69 5.84
C THR A 61 -1.46 -2.31 5.98
N GLY A 62 -1.40 -1.52 4.89
CA GLY A 62 -0.88 -0.16 4.95
C GLY A 62 -0.78 0.53 3.61
N VAL A 63 -0.33 1.78 3.64
CA VAL A 63 -0.03 2.59 2.46
C VAL A 63 1.36 3.19 2.65
N SER A 64 2.19 3.17 1.61
CA SER A 64 3.36 4.03 1.54
C SER A 64 3.21 5.13 0.49
N VAL A 65 3.78 6.29 0.79
CA VAL A 65 3.94 7.41 -0.13
C VAL A 65 5.42 7.71 -0.26
N GLU A 66 5.92 7.57 -1.47
CA GLU A 66 7.29 7.91 -1.83
C GLU A 66 7.34 9.34 -2.37
N VAL A 67 8.22 10.17 -1.79
CA VAL A 67 8.48 11.53 -2.24
C VAL A 67 9.93 11.68 -2.71
N SER A 68 10.11 12.46 -3.77
CA SER A 68 11.44 12.82 -4.30
C SER A 68 12.27 13.57 -3.25
N PRO A 69 13.60 13.40 -3.20
CA PRO A 69 14.46 14.17 -2.31
C PRO A 69 14.37 15.69 -2.55
N ASP A 70 13.99 16.10 -3.75
CA ASP A 70 13.82 17.51 -4.11
C ASP A 70 12.45 18.08 -3.70
N THR A 71 11.61 17.28 -3.03
CA THR A 71 10.28 17.68 -2.59
C THR A 71 10.38 18.75 -1.51
N VAL A 72 9.73 19.90 -1.73
CA VAL A 72 9.63 20.97 -0.73
C VAL A 72 8.86 20.45 0.48
N VAL A 73 9.41 20.65 1.68
CA VAL A 73 8.74 20.30 2.94
C VAL A 73 7.66 21.33 3.23
N ASP A 74 6.43 21.02 2.79
CA ASP A 74 5.23 21.81 2.98
C ASP A 74 4.28 21.17 4.01
N GLU A 75 3.09 21.76 4.19
CA GLU A 75 2.07 21.24 5.12
C GLU A 75 1.68 19.78 4.81
N TYR A 76 1.70 19.39 3.54
CA TYR A 76 1.37 18.02 3.14
C TYR A 76 2.44 17.03 3.61
N VAL A 77 3.72 17.34 3.42
CA VAL A 77 4.83 16.50 3.90
C VAL A 77 4.82 16.41 5.43
N VAL A 78 4.51 17.51 6.13
CA VAL A 78 4.36 17.52 7.59
C VAL A 78 3.20 16.64 8.05
N LYS A 79 2.07 16.64 7.31
CA LYS A 79 0.94 15.73 7.60
C LYS A 79 1.32 14.28 7.37
N LEU A 80 2.03 13.95 6.28
CA LEU A 80 2.54 12.59 6.06
C LEU A 80 3.42 12.13 7.22
N LEU A 81 4.35 12.96 7.65
CA LEU A 81 5.19 12.69 8.84
C LEU A 81 4.34 12.41 10.08
N GLY A 82 3.26 13.16 10.29
CA GLY A 82 2.36 12.96 11.43
C GLY A 82 1.54 11.67 11.40
N TYR A 83 1.29 11.10 10.21
CA TYR A 83 0.55 9.84 10.05
C TYR A 83 1.45 8.61 9.88
N ALA A 84 2.73 8.80 9.59
CA ALA A 84 3.65 7.72 9.30
C ALA A 84 4.03 6.96 10.58
N SER A 85 3.87 5.64 10.57
CA SER A 85 4.48 4.76 11.58
C SER A 85 5.97 4.54 11.30
N THR A 86 6.36 4.58 10.02
CA THR A 86 7.75 4.39 9.60
C THR A 86 8.11 5.37 8.51
N VAL A 87 9.32 5.93 8.59
CA VAL A 87 9.90 6.77 7.54
C VAL A 87 11.27 6.20 7.19
N ARG A 88 11.49 5.91 5.90
CA ARG A 88 12.77 5.34 5.44
C ARG A 88 13.28 6.01 4.18
N SER A 89 14.60 6.02 4.03
CA SER A 89 15.23 6.37 2.75
C SER A 89 15.27 5.13 1.86
N ARG A 90 14.84 5.26 0.61
CA ARG A 90 14.86 4.18 -0.37
C ARG A 90 15.32 4.72 -1.71
N ARG A 91 16.44 4.25 -2.26
CA ARG A 91 16.94 4.64 -3.60
C ARG A 91 16.99 6.17 -3.84
N GLY A 92 17.29 6.94 -2.80
CA GLY A 92 17.37 8.41 -2.87
C GLY A 92 16.05 9.14 -2.63
N SER A 93 14.92 8.44 -2.53
CA SER A 93 13.63 9.01 -2.09
C SER A 93 13.36 8.76 -0.61
N VAL A 94 12.36 9.46 -0.08
CA VAL A 94 11.84 9.25 1.27
C VAL A 94 10.48 8.58 1.16
N GLU A 95 10.33 7.45 1.81
CA GLU A 95 9.09 6.67 1.85
C GLU A 95 8.45 6.80 3.24
N PHE A 96 7.23 7.32 3.27
CA PHE A 96 6.38 7.42 4.45
C PHE A 96 5.39 6.29 4.44
N TYR A 97 5.47 5.39 5.43
CA TYR A 97 4.51 4.31 5.58
C TYR A 97 3.51 4.61 6.68
N ALA A 98 2.23 4.46 6.35
CA ALA A 98 1.10 4.59 7.22
C ALA A 98 0.42 3.22 7.40
N GLY A 99 0.33 2.77 8.64
CA GLY A 99 -0.31 1.50 8.99
C GLY A 99 -1.82 1.47 8.72
N PRO A 100 -2.48 0.34 9.02
CA PRO A 100 -3.85 0.06 8.56
C PRO A 100 -4.91 0.96 9.22
N GLY A 101 -4.57 1.66 10.31
CA GLY A 101 -5.44 2.62 10.99
C GLY A 101 -5.56 3.97 10.27
N THR A 102 -4.51 4.39 9.55
CA THR A 102 -4.44 5.70 8.88
C THR A 102 -4.28 5.59 7.36
N ALA A 103 -4.02 4.39 6.84
CA ALA A 103 -3.81 4.09 5.42
C ALA A 103 -4.84 4.72 4.48
N VAL A 104 -6.13 4.52 4.74
CA VAL A 104 -7.21 5.06 3.89
C VAL A 104 -7.19 6.59 3.86
N GLY A 105 -6.98 7.24 5.02
CA GLY A 105 -6.88 8.70 5.11
C GLY A 105 -5.66 9.25 4.36
N VAL A 106 -4.50 8.62 4.52
CA VAL A 106 -3.27 8.98 3.81
C VAL A 106 -3.42 8.78 2.30
N TYR A 107 -4.10 7.72 1.88
CA TYR A 107 -4.41 7.47 0.48
C TYR A 107 -5.25 8.60 -0.12
N TYR A 108 -6.39 8.93 0.48
CA TYR A 108 -7.26 9.99 -0.02
C TYR A 108 -6.61 11.38 0.02
N MET A 109 -5.77 11.63 1.03
CA MET A 109 -4.96 12.85 1.10
C MET A 109 -3.99 12.97 -0.10
N THR A 110 -3.53 11.84 -0.63
CA THR A 110 -2.49 11.79 -1.68
C THR A 110 -3.04 11.62 -3.09
N CYS A 111 -4.00 10.70 -3.28
CA CYS A 111 -4.47 10.28 -4.61
C CYS A 111 -5.84 10.82 -5.00
N ARG A 112 -6.54 11.53 -4.09
CA ARG A 112 -7.90 12.13 -4.13
C ARG A 112 -9.02 11.46 -4.94
N ASP A 113 -8.81 10.93 -6.15
CA ASP A 113 -9.81 10.21 -6.98
C ASP A 113 -9.19 9.26 -8.04
N LYS A 114 -7.87 8.98 -8.02
CA LYS A 114 -7.24 8.02 -8.93
C LYS A 114 -6.98 6.70 -8.23
N LEU A 115 -7.52 5.61 -8.75
CA LEU A 115 -7.17 4.25 -8.31
C LEU A 115 -5.71 3.97 -8.69
N VAL A 116 -4.95 3.35 -7.78
CA VAL A 116 -3.55 2.97 -8.02
C VAL A 116 -3.46 2.16 -9.32
N ALA A 117 -2.70 2.66 -10.30
CA ALA A 117 -2.34 1.90 -11.50
C ALA A 117 -1.34 0.81 -11.09
N VAL A 118 -1.67 -0.45 -11.36
CA VAL A 118 -1.33 -1.60 -10.51
C VAL A 118 -0.08 -2.35 -11.01
N ASP A 119 1.09 -1.83 -10.70
CA ASP A 119 2.27 -2.69 -10.67
C ASP A 119 2.24 -3.47 -9.36
N VAL A 120 1.95 -4.78 -9.46
CA VAL A 120 1.78 -5.67 -8.31
C VAL A 120 3.00 -6.58 -8.22
N GLU A 121 3.66 -6.52 -7.07
CA GLU A 121 4.84 -7.34 -6.80
C GLU A 121 4.75 -7.97 -5.40
N PRO A 122 5.31 -9.18 -5.20
CA PRO A 122 5.41 -9.77 -3.88
C PRO A 122 6.31 -8.91 -2.99
N VAL A 123 6.01 -8.92 -1.70
CA VAL A 123 6.80 -8.25 -0.66
C VAL A 123 7.24 -9.31 0.34
N GLU A 124 8.53 -9.31 0.65
CA GLU A 124 9.06 -10.21 1.69
C GLU A 124 8.48 -9.82 3.06
N TYR A 125 8.23 -10.83 3.90
CA TYR A 125 7.61 -10.62 5.21
C TYR A 125 8.41 -9.66 6.10
N GLU A 126 9.74 -9.71 6.03
CA GLU A 126 10.64 -8.82 6.75
C GLU A 126 10.46 -7.36 6.33
N GLU A 127 10.16 -7.10 5.06
CA GLU A 127 9.86 -5.74 4.59
C GLU A 127 8.56 -5.24 5.20
N VAL A 128 7.55 -6.10 5.35
CA VAL A 128 6.27 -5.74 6.01
C VAL A 128 6.45 -5.49 7.50
N LEU A 129 7.24 -6.30 8.20
CA LEU A 129 7.53 -6.11 9.63
C LEU A 129 8.22 -4.77 9.90
N LEU A 130 9.21 -4.42 9.07
CA LEU A 130 9.91 -3.14 9.18
C LEU A 130 8.99 -1.92 9.00
N LEU A 131 7.89 -2.09 8.28
CA LEU A 131 6.88 -1.06 8.05
C LEU A 131 5.80 -1.08 9.16
N GLY A 132 5.46 -2.25 9.68
CA GLY A 132 4.45 -2.47 10.71
C GLY A 132 4.81 -1.90 12.08
N GLY A 133 6.10 -1.75 12.39
CA GLY A 133 6.56 -1.14 13.63
C GLY A 133 6.32 -1.98 14.89
N ASP A 134 6.32 -3.32 14.76
CA ASP A 134 6.32 -4.27 15.87
C ASP A 134 7.71 -4.86 16.13
#